data_AF-A0A0K2RHR7-F1
#
_entry.id   AF-A0A0K2RHR7-F1
#
_cell.length_a   1.000
_cell.length_b   1.000
_cell.length_c   1.000
_cell.angle_alpha   90.00
_cell.angle_beta   90.00
_cell.angle_gamma   90.00
#
_symmetry.space_group_name_H-M   'P 1'
#
loop_
_entity.id
_entity.type
_entity.pdbx_description
1 polymer ?
#
loop_
_entity_poly.entity_id
_entity_poly.type
_entity_poly.pdbx_seq_one_letter_code
_entity_poly.pdbx_strand_id
1 'polypeptide(L)'
;MGKSQNIRVGLIGAGPRGTSVLERLLANWAATETHTRSLHIDVVDPYPAGPGHVWQPDQSRLYLMNTQSFYPTLIPEDERLAPPLAGALLSSGGRRSSPSAVKA
;
A
#
# COMPACT_ATOMS: atom_id res chain seq x y z
N MET A 1 -20.01 12.42 28.78
CA MET A 1 -18.56 12.43 28.50
C MET A 1 -18.24 11.19 27.66
N GLY A 2 -18.01 11.33 26.34
CA GLY A 2 -17.72 10.18 25.49
C GLY A 2 -16.31 9.63 25.76
N LYS A 3 -16.14 8.32 25.94
CA LYS A 3 -14.81 7.72 26.13
C LYS A 3 -13.99 7.89 24.86
N SER A 4 -12.81 8.49 24.98
CA SER A 4 -11.80 8.44 23.92
C SER A 4 -11.34 6.99 23.72
N GLN A 5 -11.19 6.54 22.47
CA GLN A 5 -10.73 5.18 22.15
C GLN A 5 -9.42 5.24 21.36
N ASN A 6 -8.40 4.51 21.80
CA ASN A 6 -7.12 4.40 21.10
C ASN A 6 -6.98 2.98 20.52
N ILE A 7 -6.85 2.89 19.20
CA ILE A 7 -6.68 1.64 18.46
C ILE A 7 -5.23 1.57 17.98
N ARG A 8 -4.54 0.48 18.33
CA ARG A 8 -3.17 0.18 17.90
C ARG A 8 -3.16 -1.07 17.03
N VAL A 9 -2.50 -0.99 15.89
CA VAL A 9 -2.35 -2.09 14.93
C VAL A 9 -0.87 -2.31 14.63
N GLY A 10 -0.39 -3.54 14.79
CA GLY A 10 0.92 -3.96 14.28
C GLY A 10 0.75 -4.67 12.94
N LEU A 11 1.40 -4.17 11.90
CA LEU A 11 1.40 -4.76 10.56
C LEU A 11 2.80 -5.29 10.25
N ILE A 12 2.91 -6.62 10.12
CA ILE A 12 4.17 -7.29 9.79
C ILE A 12 4.18 -7.58 8.28
N GLY A 13 5.13 -6.97 7.58
CA GLY A 13 5.28 -7.02 6.14
C GLY A 13 4.64 -5.83 5.43
N ALA A 14 5.44 -5.13 4.62
CA ALA A 14 5.09 -4.02 3.75
C ALA A 14 5.11 -4.41 2.26
N GLY A 15 5.07 -5.71 1.96
CA GLY A 15 4.88 -6.21 0.60
C GLY A 15 3.50 -5.88 0.02
N PRO A 16 3.17 -6.37 -1.19
CA PRO A 16 1.92 -6.04 -1.89
C PRO A 16 0.66 -6.20 -1.02
N ARG A 17 0.54 -7.33 -0.32
CA ARG A 17 -0.60 -7.60 0.57
C ARG A 17 -0.63 -6.70 1.80
N GLY A 18 0.51 -6.49 2.45
CA GLY A 18 0.60 -5.65 3.65
C GLY A 18 0.22 -4.20 3.33
N THR A 19 0.72 -3.69 2.21
CA THR A 19 0.37 -2.36 1.70
C THR A 19 -1.13 -2.26 1.36
N SER A 20 -1.75 -3.30 0.77
CA SER A 20 -3.21 -3.32 0.58
C SER A 20 -3.99 -3.25 1.89
N VAL A 21 -3.56 -3.97 2.92
CA VAL A 21 -4.21 -3.94 4.24
C VAL A 21 -4.05 -2.55 4.86
N LEU A 22 -2.84 -1.99 4.85
CA LEU A 22 -2.57 -0.65 5.37
C LEU A 22 -3.47 0.40 4.71
N GLU A 23 -3.50 0.40 3.38
CA GLU A 23 -4.33 1.33 2.61
C GLU A 23 -5.80 1.19 2.99
N ARG A 24 -6.29 -0.05 3.15
CA ARG A 24 -7.70 -0.30 3.45
C ARG A 24 -8.08 0.05 4.88
N LEU A 25 -7.18 -0.13 5.83
CA LEU A 25 -7.36 0.36 7.20
C LEU A 25 -7.47 1.89 7.22
N LEU A 26 -6.59 2.58 6.50
CA LEU A 26 -6.61 4.03 6.42
C LEU A 26 -7.86 4.55 5.69
N ALA A 27 -8.28 3.92 4.59
CA ALA A 27 -9.49 4.29 3.86
C ALA A 27 -10.75 4.20 4.73
N ASN A 28 -10.92 3.09 5.46
CA ASN A 28 -12.04 2.93 6.38
C ASN A 28 -11.97 3.91 7.57
N TRP A 29 -10.77 4.18 8.07
CA TRP A 29 -10.57 5.16 9.13
C TRP A 29 -10.97 6.57 8.68
N ALA A 30 -10.55 6.99 7.49
CA ALA A 30 -10.88 8.29 6.92
C ALA A 30 -12.38 8.45 6.62
N ALA A 31 -13.06 7.36 6.25
CA ALA A 31 -14.50 7.35 6.00
C ALA A 31 -15.35 7.37 7.29
N THR A 32 -14.75 7.19 8.47
CA THR A 32 -15.47 7.13 9.76
C THR A 32 -15.33 8.44 10.53
N GLU A 33 -16.38 8.86 11.24
CA GLU A 33 -16.29 9.97 12.20
C GLU A 33 -15.41 9.57 13.40
N THR A 34 -14.22 10.15 13.49
CA THR A 34 -13.17 9.76 14.44
C THR A 34 -12.88 10.82 15.51
N HIS A 35 -13.78 11.79 15.72
CA HIS A 35 -13.59 12.92 16.65
C HIS A 35 -13.21 12.52 18.09
N THR A 36 -13.51 11.28 18.52
CA THR A 36 -13.14 10.75 19.85
C THR A 36 -12.28 9.48 19.76
N ARG A 37 -11.62 9.21 18.63
CA ARG A 37 -10.84 7.99 18.42
C ARG A 37 -9.50 8.31 17.77
N SER A 38 -8.46 7.56 18.12
CA SER A 38 -7.14 7.64 17.46
C SER A 38 -6.71 6.28 16.95
N LEU A 39 -6.06 6.25 15.79
CA LEU A 39 -5.48 5.06 15.17
C LEU A 39 -3.96 5.23 15.09
N HIS A 40 -3.23 4.23 15.59
CA HIS A 40 -1.78 4.13 15.47
C HIS A 40 -1.43 2.81 14.79
N ILE A 41 -0.64 2.88 13.72
CA ILE A 41 -0.24 1.70 12.95
C ILE A 41 1.28 1.63 12.91
N ASP A 42 1.83 0.55 13.46
CA ASP A 42 3.24 0.22 13.38
C ASP A 42 3.45 -0.75 12.21
N VAL A 43 4.20 -0.33 11.18
CA VAL A 43 4.52 -1.18 10.02
C VAL A 43 5.95 -1.67 10.16
N VAL A 44 6.13 -2.99 10.16
CA VAL A 44 7.43 -3.65 10.37
C VAL A 44 7.77 -4.46 9.13
N ASP A 45 8.82 -4.08 8.41
CA ASP A 45 9.36 -4.82 7.28
C ASP A 45 10.90 -4.73 7.28
N PRO A 46 11.63 -5.83 7.04
CA PRO A 46 13.09 -5.78 6.98
C PRO A 46 13.65 -5.09 5.73
N TYR A 47 12.82 -4.87 4.71
CA TYR A 47 13.18 -4.20 3.46
C TYR A 47 12.71 -2.74 3.45
N PRO A 48 13.43 -1.84 2.75
CA PRO A 48 13.01 -0.45 2.60
C PRO A 48 11.64 -0.30 1.94
N ALA A 49 10.94 0.78 2.28
CA ALA A 49 9.70 1.17 1.60
C ALA A 49 9.90 1.34 0.09
N GLY A 50 8.89 0.95 -0.70
CA GLY A 50 8.91 0.99 -2.17
C GLY A 50 8.84 -0.42 -2.76
N PRO A 51 9.84 -0.89 -3.53
CA PRO A 51 9.80 -2.20 -4.16
C PRO A 51 9.79 -3.38 -3.17
N GLY A 52 10.19 -3.14 -1.91
CA GLY A 52 10.22 -4.14 -0.85
C GLY A 52 11.10 -5.33 -1.23
N HIS A 53 10.75 -6.53 -0.77
CA HIS A 53 11.44 -7.75 -1.18
C HIS A 53 11.06 -8.25 -2.58
N VAL A 54 9.87 -7.93 -3.09
CA VAL A 54 9.28 -8.60 -4.26
C VAL A 54 9.65 -7.92 -5.57
N TRP A 55 9.82 -6.60 -5.56
CA TRP A 55 10.00 -5.80 -6.77
C TRP A 55 11.37 -5.12 -6.83
N GLN A 56 12.38 -5.61 -6.11
CA GLN A 56 13.70 -4.99 -6.22
C GLN A 56 14.25 -5.21 -7.63
N PRO A 57 14.90 -4.19 -8.21
CA PRO A 57 15.56 -4.36 -9.50
C PRO A 57 16.84 -5.21 -9.41
N ASP A 58 17.47 -5.28 -8.23
CA ASP A 58 18.80 -5.88 -8.04
C ASP A 58 18.78 -7.34 -7.54
N GLN A 59 17.60 -7.99 -7.51
CA GLN A 59 17.47 -9.39 -7.09
C GLN A 59 17.85 -10.37 -8.21
N SER A 60 18.12 -11.62 -7.84
CA SER A 60 18.51 -12.67 -8.78
C SER A 60 17.52 -12.79 -9.93
N ARG A 61 18.05 -13.00 -11.14
CA ARG A 61 17.24 -13.30 -12.33
C ARG A 61 16.43 -14.60 -12.22
N LEU A 62 16.66 -15.41 -11.19
CA LEU A 62 15.84 -16.58 -10.88
C LEU A 62 14.51 -16.21 -10.18
N TYR A 63 14.39 -14.98 -9.65
CA TYR A 63 13.19 -14.47 -8.98
C TYR A 63 12.33 -13.58 -9.89
N LEU A 64 12.42 -13.78 -11.21
CA LEU A 64 11.58 -13.05 -12.17
C LEU A 64 10.11 -13.45 -11.98
N MET A 65 9.26 -12.46 -11.71
CA MET A 65 7.82 -12.66 -11.77
C MET A 65 7.35 -12.77 -13.22
N ASN A 66 6.44 -13.73 -13.46
CA ASN A 66 5.75 -13.88 -14.75
C ASN A 66 4.76 -12.73 -15.05
N THR A 67 4.62 -11.79 -14.13
CA THR A 67 3.70 -10.66 -14.20
C THR A 67 4.47 -9.39 -13.85
N GLN A 68 4.46 -8.39 -14.73
CA GLN A 68 5.12 -7.11 -14.48
C GLN A 68 4.42 -6.35 -13.34
N SER A 69 5.16 -5.54 -12.59
CA SER A 69 4.70 -4.87 -11.35
C SER A 69 3.52 -3.92 -11.48
N PHE A 70 3.12 -3.58 -12.70
CA PHE A 70 1.97 -2.72 -13.01
C PHE A 70 0.67 -3.49 -13.31
N TYR A 71 0.73 -4.80 -13.54
CA TYR A 71 -0.46 -5.64 -13.76
C TYR A 71 -1.14 -6.19 -12.50
N PRO A 72 -0.51 -6.30 -11.31
CA PRO A 72 -1.22 -6.68 -10.11
C PRO A 72 -2.22 -5.59 -9.72
N THR A 73 -3.50 -5.86 -9.99
CA THR A 73 -4.61 -5.05 -9.48
C THR A 73 -4.86 -5.44 -8.03
N LEU A 74 -4.52 -4.55 -7.09
CA LEU A 74 -4.79 -4.73 -5.67
C LEU A 74 -6.05 -3.99 -5.20
N ILE A 75 -6.82 -3.43 -6.13
CA ILE A 75 -7.94 -2.55 -5.81
C ILE A 75 -9.25 -3.28 -5.97
N PRO A 76 -10.05 -3.39 -4.90
CA PRO A 76 -11.40 -3.90 -5.01
C PRO A 76 -12.30 -2.86 -5.70
N GLU A 77 -13.09 -3.30 -6.68
CA GLU A 77 -14.01 -2.44 -7.46
C GLU A 77 -15.40 -2.28 -6.84
N ASP A 78 -15.63 -2.82 -5.64
CA ASP A 78 -16.93 -2.72 -4.96
C ASP A 78 -17.16 -1.29 -4.44
N GLU A 79 -18.10 -0.58 -5.04
CA GLU A 79 -18.47 0.81 -4.70
C GLU A 79 -18.92 0.99 -3.24
N ARG A 80 -19.30 -0.09 -2.55
CA ARG A 80 -19.67 -0.04 -1.12
C ARG A 80 -18.46 0.09 -0.20
N LEU A 81 -17.25 -0.09 -0.72
CA LEU A 81 -16.03 0.06 0.05
C LEU A 81 -15.64 1.52 0.19
N ALA A 82 -14.93 1.84 1.28
CA ALA A 82 -14.34 3.16 1.45
C ALA A 82 -13.44 3.52 0.26
N PRO A 83 -13.51 4.77 -0.25
CA PRO A 83 -12.70 5.19 -1.38
C PRO A 83 -11.20 5.10 -1.04
N PRO A 84 -10.35 4.67 -1.99
CA PRO A 84 -8.92 4.56 -1.74
C PRO A 84 -8.28 5.92 -1.46
N LEU A 85 -7.28 5.95 -0.58
CA LEU A 85 -6.60 7.19 -0.18
C LEU A 85 -5.38 7.54 -1.04
N ALA A 86 -4.72 6.53 -1.61
CA ALA A 86 -3.55 6.70 -2.47
C ALA A 86 -3.74 5.95 -3.80
N GLY A 87 -3.07 6.45 -4.84
CA GLY A 87 -3.31 6.14 -6.24
C GLY A 87 -3.44 4.65 -6.58
N ALA A 88 -4.22 4.39 -7.63
CA ALA A 88 -4.80 3.09 -7.91
C ALA A 88 -3.82 1.95 -8.28
N LEU A 89 -2.51 2.20 -8.25
CA LEU A 89 -1.46 1.34 -8.76
C LEU A 89 -0.20 1.45 -7.89
N LEU A 90 0.48 0.31 -7.67
CA LEU A 90 1.78 0.21 -7.01
C LEU A 90 2.86 1.13 -7.62
N SER A 91 2.68 1.53 -8.89
CA SER A 91 3.57 2.45 -9.62
C SER A 91 3.42 3.92 -9.23
N SER A 92 2.41 4.32 -8.46
CA SER A 92 2.15 5.74 -8.19
C SER A 92 3.16 6.40 -7.23
N GLY A 93 4.03 5.61 -6.59
CA GLY A 93 5.19 6.08 -5.82
C GLY A 93 6.42 6.31 -6.70
N GLY A 94 6.60 7.56 -7.16
CA GLY A 94 7.84 8.01 -7.81
C GLY A 94 7.66 8.49 -9.24
N ARG A 95 7.02 9.65 -9.42
CA ARG A 95 7.30 10.49 -10.59
C ARG A 95 8.73 11.04 -10.45
N ARG A 96 9.72 10.23 -10.82
CA ARG A 96 10.94 10.77 -11.41
C ARG A 96 10.63 11.01 -12.88
N SER A 97 10.68 12.28 -13.27
CA SER A 97 10.84 12.68 -14.65
C SER A 97 11.96 11.87 -15.29
N SER A 98 11.67 11.12 -16.35
CA SER A 98 12.69 10.73 -17.32
C SER A 98 12.09 10.75 -18.72
N PRO A 99 12.81 11.31 -19.70
CA PRO A 99 12.33 11.47 -21.07
C PRO A 99 12.38 10.14 -21.84
N SER A 100 11.54 10.09 -22.87
CA SER A 100 11.56 9.17 -24.00
C SER A 100 11.32 7.68 -23.73
N ALA A 101 10.27 7.20 -24.40
CA ALA A 101 9.88 5.82 -24.56
C ALA A 101 11.04 4.91 -25.00
N VAL A 102 11.07 3.70 -24.45
CA VAL A 102 11.55 2.53 -25.18
C VAL A 102 10.48 1.46 -25.07
N LYS A 103 9.95 1.14 -26.25
CA LYS A 103 9.03 0.04 -26.54
C LYS A 103 9.87 -1.24 -26.56
N ALA A 104 9.50 -2.23 -25.76
CA ALA A 104 9.87 -3.63 -25.95
C ALA A 104 8.66 -4.47 -25.54
#